data_AF-A0A2M7V4Y8-F1
#
_entry.id   AF-A0A2M7V4Y8-F1
#
_cell.length_a   1.000
_cell.length_b   1.000
_cell.length_c   1.000
_cell.angle_alpha   90.00
_cell.angle_beta   90.00
_cell.angle_gamma   90.00
#
_symmetry.space_group_name_H-M   'P 1'
#
loop_
_entity.id
_entity.type
_entity.pdbx_description
1 polymer ?
#
loop_
_entity_poly.entity_id
_entity_poly.type
_entity_poly.pdbx_seq_one_letter_code
_entity_poly.pdbx_strand_id
1 'polypeptide(L)' 'AGVPTTLIVDDQGIQGCGIFLASRGLIDSFVELKLGKNTIDLGTPKAGTYKITCSMGMVAPVTLHIQ' A
#
# COMPACT_ATOMS: atom_id res chain seq x y z
N ALA A 1 -6.63 -2.88 15.41
CA ALA A 1 -7.44 -2.02 14.54
C ALA A 1 -7.72 -0.69 15.23
N GLY A 2 -8.08 0.37 14.48
CA GLY A 2 -8.50 1.65 15.07
C GLY A 2 -7.36 2.53 15.62
N VAL A 3 -6.11 2.20 15.31
CA VAL A 3 -4.93 2.98 15.67
C VAL A 3 -4.41 3.69 14.42
N PRO A 4 -4.06 4.99 14.48
CA PRO A 4 -3.40 5.69 13.39
C PRO A 4 -2.18 4.91 12.92
N THR A 5 -2.20 4.49 11.65
CA THR A 5 -1.19 3.60 11.08
C THR A 5 -0.58 4.25 9.86
N THR A 6 0.75 4.24 9.82
CA THR A 6 1.52 4.74 8.68
C THR A 6 2.30 3.60 8.07
N LEU A 7 2.20 3.45 6.76
CA LEU A 7 2.96 2.48 5.98
C LEU A 7 4.16 3.18 5.35
N ILE A 8 5.36 2.65 5.61
CA ILE A 8 6.58 3.12 4.96
C ILE A 8 6.92 2.14 3.84
N VAL A 9 7.04 2.65 2.62
CA VAL A 9 7.40 1.89 1.43
C VAL A 9 8.71 2.44 0.89
N ASP A 10 9.74 1.61 0.84
CA ASP A 10 11.01 1.95 0.21
C ASP A 10 11.00 1.47 -1.23
N ASP A 11 10.86 2.41 -2.17
CA ASP A 11 10.98 2.12 -3.60
C ASP A 11 12.46 2.05 -3.99
N GLN A 12 12.90 0.87 -4.44
CA GLN A 12 14.29 0.61 -4.84
C GLN A 12 14.51 0.74 -6.35
N GLY A 13 13.66 1.50 -7.04
CA GLY A 13 13.78 1.78 -8.48
C GLY A 13 12.78 1.00 -9.33
N ILE A 14 11.56 0.79 -8.82
CA ILE A 14 10.46 0.23 -9.58
C ILE A 14 10.12 1.14 -10.77
N GLN A 15 9.77 0.52 -11.90
CA GLN A 15 9.40 1.23 -13.12
C GLN A 15 8.05 0.76 -13.66
N GLY A 16 7.45 1.59 -14.51
CA GLY A 16 6.18 1.28 -15.16
C GLY A 16 5.02 1.22 -14.16
N CYS A 17 4.09 0.29 -14.35
CA CYS A 17 2.87 0.20 -13.54
C CYS A 17 3.12 -0.16 -12.06
N GLY A 18 4.32 -0.61 -11.71
CA GLY A 18 4.68 -0.96 -10.34
C GLY A 18 4.82 0.25 -9.41
N ILE A 19 5.00 1.47 -9.95
CA ILE A 19 5.16 2.68 -9.13
C ILE A 19 3.85 3.11 -8.45
N PHE A 20 2.71 2.59 -8.92
CA PHE A 20 1.42 2.90 -8.35
C PHE A 20 0.98 1.77 -7.43
N LEU A 21 0.95 2.03 -6.13
CA LEU A 21 0.57 1.08 -5.10
C LEU A 21 -0.93 1.22 -4.80
N ALA A 22 -1.66 0.13 -4.77
CA ALA A 22 -3.10 0.10 -4.51
C ALA A 22 -3.46 -0.97 -3.49
N SER A 23 -4.50 -0.70 -2.71
CA SER A 23 -5.03 -1.67 -1.74
C SER A 23 -6.51 -1.47 -1.50
N ARG A 24 -7.31 -2.46 -1.87
CA ARG A 24 -8.77 -2.39 -1.74
C ARG A 24 -9.17 -2.31 -0.26
N GLY A 25 -9.84 -1.21 0.11
CA GLY A 25 -10.35 -0.99 1.46
C GLY A 25 -9.31 -0.49 2.47
N LEU A 26 -8.07 -0.27 2.04
CA LEU A 26 -7.00 0.32 2.84
C LEU A 26 -6.46 1.62 2.24
N ILE A 27 -6.49 1.73 0.90
CA ILE A 27 -6.09 2.90 0.13
C ILE A 27 -7.25 3.22 -0.82
N ASP A 28 -7.77 4.45 -0.80
CA ASP A 28 -8.98 4.84 -1.55
C ASP A 28 -8.80 4.80 -3.07
N SER A 29 -7.57 4.97 -3.56
CA SER A 29 -7.23 4.93 -4.98
C SER A 29 -5.89 4.22 -5.16
N PHE A 30 -4.88 4.93 -5.63
CA PHE A 30 -3.51 4.47 -5.73
C PHE A 30 -2.59 5.55 -5.19
N VAL A 31 -1.42 5.12 -4.70
CA VAL A 31 -0.35 5.99 -4.24
C VAL A 31 0.81 5.84 -5.21
N GLU A 32 1.25 6.95 -5.77
CA GLU A 32 2.47 7.00 -6.56
C GLU A 32 3.69 6.96 -5.64
N LEU A 33 4.58 5.99 -5.86
CA LEU A 33 5.85 5.85 -5.17
C LEU A 33 6.92 6.68 -5.87
N LYS A 34 7.69 7.41 -5.07
CA LYS A 34 8.93 8.07 -5.49
C LYS A 34 10.11 7.20 -5.09
N LEU A 35 11.20 7.27 -5.84
CA LEU A 35 12.44 6.59 -5.49
C LEU A 35 12.85 6.87 -4.02
N GLY A 36 13.11 5.82 -3.27
CA GLY A 36 13.39 5.87 -1.83
C GLY A 36 12.13 5.76 -0.96
N LYS A 37 12.17 6.39 0.22
CA LYS A 37 11.13 6.22 1.24
C LYS A 37 9.88 7.05 0.94
N ASN A 38 8.75 6.35 0.88
CA ASN A 38 7.41 6.90 0.78
C ASN A 38 6.65 6.63 2.07
N THR A 39 6.05 7.66 2.62
CA THR A 39 5.24 7.58 3.83
C THR A 39 3.77 7.68 3.42
N ILE A 40 3.01 6.61 3.65
CA ILE A 40 1.61 6.49 3.27
C ILE A 40 0.78 6.46 4.55
N ASP A 41 -0.07 7.46 4.73
CA ASP A 41 -1.03 7.47 5.83
C ASP A 41 -2.19 6.53 5.52
N LEU A 42 -2.39 5.50 6.35
CA LEU A 42 -3.51 4.56 6.24
C LEU A 42 -4.66 4.94 7.19
N GLY A 43 -4.54 6.05 7.91
CA GLY A 43 -5.50 6.50 8.90
C GLY A 43 -5.70 5.44 9.99
N THR A 44 -6.95 5.13 10.30
CA THR A 44 -7.32 4.14 11.33
C THR A 44 -7.94 2.90 10.67
N PRO A 45 -7.12 1.98 10.13
CA PRO A 45 -7.65 0.82 9.43
C PRO A 45 -8.47 -0.08 10.36
N LYS A 46 -9.54 -0.65 9.79
CA LYS A 46 -10.39 -1.64 10.47
C LYS A 46 -9.65 -2.97 10.59
N ALA A 47 -10.08 -3.82 11.52
CA ALA A 47 -9.57 -5.19 11.61
C ALA A 47 -9.94 -5.92 10.33
N GLY A 48 -9.01 -6.68 9.76
CA GLY A 48 -9.24 -7.37 8.50
C GLY A 48 -7.96 -7.82 7.82
N THR A 49 -8.15 -8.49 6.69
CA THR A 49 -7.07 -8.88 5.80
C THR A 49 -7.10 -8.00 4.56
N TYR A 50 -6.00 -7.31 4.31
CA TYR A 50 -5.83 -6.39 3.19
C TYR A 50 -4.75 -6.91 2.26
N LYS A 51 -4.89 -6.60 0.97
CA LYS A 51 -3.89 -6.94 -0.06
C LYS A 51 -3.34 -5.67 -0.66
N ILE A 52 -2.03 -5.54 -0.68
CA ILE A 52 -1.31 -4.47 -1.35
C ILE A 52 -0.71 -5.02 -2.63
N THR A 53 -0.92 -4.33 -3.75
CA THR A 53 -0.40 -4.71 -5.07
C THR A 53 -0.12 -3.45 -5.90
N CYS A 54 0.52 -3.59 -7.07
CA CYS A 54 0.49 -2.54 -8.07
C CYS A 54 -0.94 -2.23 -8.53
N SER A 55 -1.19 -1.03 -9.04
CA SER A 55 -2.52 -0.55 -9.46
C SER A 55 -3.18 -1.43 -10.52
N MET A 56 -2.39 -2.13 -11.33
CA MET A 56 -2.87 -3.06 -12.35
C MET A 56 -3.12 -4.49 -11.82
N GLY A 57 -2.80 -4.79 -10.56
CA GLY A 57 -3.01 -6.11 -9.97
C GLY A 57 -2.14 -7.23 -10.58
N MET A 58 -1.11 -6.88 -11.33
CA MET A 58 -0.26 -7.84 -12.05
C MET A 58 0.83 -8.46 -11.16
N VAL A 59 1.23 -7.77 -10.10
CA VAL A 59 2.26 -8.23 -9.16
C VAL A 59 1.59 -9.01 -8.03
N ALA A 60 2.24 -10.08 -7.57
CA ALA A 60 1.75 -10.85 -6.43
C ALA A 60 1.53 -9.94 -5.21
N PRO A 61 0.33 -9.96 -4.59
CA PRO A 61 0.03 -9.03 -3.53
C PRO A 61 0.73 -9.40 -2.22
N VAL A 62 1.19 -8.39 -1.49
CA VAL A 62 1.56 -8.53 -0.08
C VAL A 62 0.27 -8.52 0.74
N THR A 63 0.09 -9.54 1.58
CA THR A 63 -1.10 -9.67 2.44
C THR A 63 -0.79 -9.12 3.83
N LEU A 64 -1.60 -8.17 4.28
CA LEU A 64 -1.53 -7.57 5.60
C LEU A 64 -2.69 -8.09 6.46
N HIS A 65 -2.37 -8.49 7.68
CA HIS A 65 -3.36 -8.87 8.68
C HIS A 65 -3.38 -7.80 9.78
N ILE A 66 -4.50 -7.08 9.88
CA ILE A 66 -4.72 -6.06 10.90
C ILE A 66 -5.66 -6.67 11.95
N GLN A 67 -5.16 -6.83 13.17
CA GLN A 67 -5.89 -7.31 14.34
C GLN A 67 -6.32 -6.09 15.17
#